data_AF-A0A6A7BNV9-F1
#
_entry.id   AF-A0A6A7BNV9-F1
#
_cell.length_a   1.000
_cell.length_b   1.000
_cell.length_c   1.000
_cell.angle_alpha   90.00
_cell.angle_beta   90.00
_cell.angle_gamma   90.00
#
_symmetry.space_group_name_H-M   'P 1'
#
loop_
_entity.id
_entity.type
_entity.pdbx_description
1 polymer ?
#
loop_
_entity_poly.entity_id
_entity_poly.type
_entity_poly.pdbx_seq_one_letter_code
_entity_poly.pdbx_strand_id
1 'polypeptide(L)'
;MMHDRVSSAAAFNSLPIELNKAIAHELDLDKDIATYRLICRATNDAIDADNHSFWRAKFRKRFVLPNGKTNVELQKLYQRRSNLLRRGVGYDLFRGNDDHERLVVEVLRDLIVDSLRGPPEIDHHGRPYCKNQNRLREFVRESKVLLHDRRAPAPREDEFGWIDQLLIAVKLMCAHFLFELEGISHHIFAIEESQRAVYTASSVAMLFYGEKKDQINMDWMGHCLDFFRHHMMSEDANTLFENMSELPATQKPSPWREALRTGARPLGRHWKGTYAFLDAPEIAKLRRLDPMKASSEYFIDKNVDEGKIQSLELDFAPKGKHMKWPQIFEDRLHSLDNSDESHRRPQSKGKPKPTNRDGENVQFVGTGEDLEDDFNAIGWLNPLPPQLGIPGWQRITFMKHFMEDFDEIEQDNLWAYEGIVLPGDRMILGRWWYASEHVDSTRDYNGPFILWAVDPESGSEDSEKANDDAADE
;
A
#
# COMPACT_ATOMS: atom_id res chain seq x y z
N MET A 1 -10.33 -67.48 -22.84
CA MET A 1 -10.24 -66.11 -22.29
C MET A 1 -8.86 -65.95 -21.68
N MET A 2 -7.95 -65.33 -22.43
CA MET A 2 -6.64 -64.93 -21.91
C MET A 2 -6.86 -63.74 -20.97
N HIS A 3 -6.37 -63.85 -19.75
CA HIS A 3 -6.18 -62.68 -18.89
C HIS A 3 -5.06 -61.85 -19.51
N ASP A 4 -5.42 -60.73 -20.14
CA ASP A 4 -4.48 -59.66 -20.42
C ASP A 4 -3.84 -59.23 -19.11
N ARG A 5 -2.58 -59.61 -18.91
CA ARG A 5 -1.71 -59.01 -17.91
C ARG A 5 -1.58 -57.54 -18.29
N VAL A 6 -2.12 -56.65 -17.47
CA VAL A 6 -1.81 -55.22 -17.54
C VAL A 6 -0.29 -55.08 -17.56
N SER A 7 0.25 -54.62 -18.69
CA SER A 7 1.67 -54.45 -18.91
C SER A 7 2.25 -53.52 -17.84
N SER A 8 3.30 -53.98 -17.14
CA SER A 8 4.07 -53.18 -16.19
C SER A 8 4.98 -52.14 -16.85
N ALA A 9 5.03 -52.11 -18.19
CA ALA A 9 5.74 -51.11 -18.96
C ALA A 9 4.87 -49.84 -19.13
N ALA A 10 4.58 -49.13 -18.05
CA ALA A 10 4.09 -47.77 -18.16
C ALA A 10 5.18 -46.92 -18.83
N ALA A 11 4.86 -46.18 -19.90
CA ALA A 11 5.83 -45.42 -20.70
C ALA A 11 6.76 -44.53 -19.85
N PHE A 12 6.26 -43.95 -18.75
CA PHE A 12 7.07 -43.14 -17.83
C PHE A 12 8.10 -43.94 -17.02
N ASN A 13 7.86 -45.23 -16.74
CA ASN A 13 8.83 -46.10 -16.05
C ASN A 13 10.02 -46.46 -16.93
N SER A 14 9.90 -46.35 -18.26
CA SER A 14 11.02 -46.56 -19.20
C SER A 14 11.83 -45.30 -19.49
N LEU A 15 11.34 -44.11 -19.10
CA LEU A 15 12.06 -42.86 -19.32
C LEU A 15 13.10 -42.62 -18.20
N PRO A 16 14.30 -42.09 -18.53
CA PRO A 16 15.21 -41.52 -17.55
C PRO A 16 14.52 -40.46 -16.67
N ILE A 17 14.97 -40.33 -15.42
CA ILE A 17 14.37 -39.41 -14.45
C ILE A 17 14.45 -37.95 -14.94
N GLU A 18 15.49 -37.60 -15.70
CA GLU A 18 15.70 -36.28 -16.29
C GLU A 18 14.60 -35.94 -17.31
N LEU A 19 14.17 -36.92 -18.12
CA LEU A 19 13.08 -36.72 -19.08
C LEU A 19 11.73 -36.61 -18.38
N ASN A 20 11.48 -37.44 -17.36
CA ASN A 20 10.27 -37.30 -16.54
C ASN A 20 10.23 -35.94 -15.81
N LYS A 21 11.39 -35.43 -15.34
CA LYS A 21 11.51 -34.09 -14.76
C LYS A 21 11.24 -32.98 -15.77
N ALA A 22 11.79 -33.09 -16.98
CA ALA A 22 11.54 -32.14 -18.05
C ALA A 22 10.05 -32.08 -18.37
N ILE A 23 9.37 -33.22 -18.50
CA ILE A 23 7.91 -33.30 -18.67
C ILE A 23 7.19 -32.63 -17.49
N ALA A 24 7.60 -32.90 -16.25
CA ALA A 24 6.99 -32.28 -15.08
C ALA A 24 7.13 -30.75 -15.05
N HIS A 25 8.23 -30.19 -15.59
CA HIS A 25 8.46 -28.75 -15.67
C HIS A 25 7.54 -28.02 -16.66
N GLU A 26 7.06 -28.73 -17.68
CA GLU A 26 6.08 -28.24 -18.65
C GLU A 26 4.64 -28.24 -18.09
N LEU A 27 4.40 -28.83 -16.91
CA LEU A 27 3.08 -28.80 -16.27
C LEU A 27 2.85 -27.44 -15.57
N ASP A 28 1.88 -26.69 -16.08
CA ASP A 28 1.57 -25.36 -15.54
C ASP A 28 0.68 -25.43 -14.29
N LEU A 29 -0.40 -26.23 -14.32
CA LEU A 29 -1.38 -26.30 -13.24
C LEU A 29 -0.90 -27.20 -12.08
N ASP A 30 -1.08 -26.72 -10.86
CA ASP A 30 -0.73 -27.49 -9.64
C ASP A 30 -1.51 -28.82 -9.53
N LYS A 31 -2.73 -28.87 -10.08
CA LYS A 31 -3.54 -30.09 -10.17
C LYS A 31 -2.89 -31.14 -11.09
N ASP A 32 -2.31 -30.70 -12.19
CA ASP A 32 -1.68 -31.60 -13.17
C ASP A 32 -0.37 -32.14 -12.63
N ILE A 33 0.41 -31.30 -11.93
CA ILE A 33 1.60 -31.74 -11.19
C ILE A 33 1.23 -32.79 -10.14
N ALA A 34 0.19 -32.54 -9.34
CA ALA A 34 -0.27 -33.49 -8.34
C ALA A 34 -0.74 -34.81 -8.97
N THR A 35 -1.44 -34.74 -10.11
CA THR A 35 -1.89 -35.92 -10.85
C THR A 35 -0.71 -36.70 -11.42
N TYR A 36 0.23 -36.01 -12.08
CA TYR A 36 1.45 -36.58 -12.64
C TYR A 36 2.27 -37.32 -11.57
N ARG A 37 2.43 -36.71 -10.39
CA ARG A 37 3.10 -37.28 -9.21
C ARG A 37 2.51 -38.62 -8.74
N LEU A 38 1.24 -38.87 -9.04
CA LEU A 38 0.49 -40.05 -8.60
C LEU A 38 0.40 -41.16 -9.67
N ILE A 39 0.89 -40.94 -10.89
CA ILE A 39 0.79 -41.92 -11.99
C ILE A 39 1.60 -43.19 -11.70
N CYS A 40 2.90 -43.06 -11.40
CA CYS A 40 3.76 -44.19 -11.07
C CYS A 40 4.97 -43.75 -10.24
N ARG A 41 5.84 -44.70 -9.86
CA ARG A 41 7.06 -44.40 -9.11
C ARG A 41 8.00 -43.45 -9.87
N ALA A 42 8.20 -43.65 -11.17
CA ALA A 42 9.11 -42.81 -11.96
C ALA A 42 8.66 -41.34 -12.03
N THR A 43 7.35 -41.09 -12.15
CA THR A 43 6.80 -39.72 -12.14
C THR A 43 6.80 -39.10 -10.74
N ASN A 44 6.64 -39.92 -9.70
CA ASN A 44 6.80 -39.50 -8.31
C ASN A 44 8.24 -39.05 -8.02
N ASP A 45 9.21 -39.89 -8.40
CA ASP A 45 10.64 -39.63 -8.23
C ASP A 45 11.06 -38.39 -9.03
N ALA A 46 10.47 -38.15 -10.20
CA ALA A 46 10.72 -36.92 -10.96
C ALA A 46 10.38 -35.63 -10.17
N ILE A 47 9.37 -35.65 -9.31
CA ILE A 47 8.94 -34.48 -8.54
C ILE A 47 9.64 -34.41 -7.17
N ASP A 48 9.77 -35.53 -6.46
CA ASP A 48 10.21 -35.54 -5.06
C ASP A 48 11.61 -36.12 -4.83
N ALA A 49 12.17 -36.91 -5.76
CA ALA A 49 13.54 -37.40 -5.61
C ALA A 49 14.57 -36.29 -5.91
N ASP A 50 15.86 -36.65 -5.94
CA ASP A 50 16.96 -35.72 -6.21
C ASP A 50 16.90 -34.48 -5.32
N ASN A 51 16.77 -34.73 -4.01
CA ASN A 51 16.69 -33.69 -3.00
C ASN A 51 15.63 -32.62 -3.31
N HIS A 52 14.47 -33.01 -3.86
CA HIS A 52 13.36 -32.12 -4.19
C HIS A 52 13.73 -30.97 -5.14
N SER A 53 14.73 -31.15 -6.01
CA SER A 53 15.24 -30.10 -6.92
C SER A 53 14.17 -29.47 -7.82
N PHE A 54 13.17 -30.27 -8.23
CA PHE A 54 11.99 -29.81 -8.97
C PHE A 54 11.29 -28.63 -8.29
N TRP A 55 11.08 -28.72 -6.97
CA TRP A 55 10.35 -27.70 -6.21
C TRP A 55 11.09 -26.36 -6.19
N ARG A 56 12.43 -26.35 -6.21
CA ARG A 56 13.20 -25.11 -6.31
C ARG A 56 12.97 -24.41 -7.65
N ALA A 57 13.00 -25.17 -8.74
CA ALA A 57 12.74 -24.64 -10.07
C ALA A 57 11.28 -24.17 -10.22
N LYS A 58 10.30 -24.95 -9.76
CA LYS A 58 8.89 -24.55 -9.77
C LYS A 58 8.63 -23.30 -8.90
N PHE A 59 9.29 -23.20 -7.74
CA PHE A 59 9.21 -22.01 -6.88
C PHE A 59 9.71 -20.77 -7.60
N ARG A 60 10.91 -20.83 -8.21
CA ARG A 60 11.49 -19.73 -9.00
C ARG A 60 10.62 -19.29 -10.17
N LYS A 61 9.87 -20.21 -10.80
CA LYS A 61 8.93 -19.87 -11.88
C LYS A 61 7.77 -19.01 -11.38
N ARG A 62 7.34 -19.15 -10.12
CA ARG A 62 6.07 -18.59 -9.62
C ARG A 62 6.20 -17.56 -8.49
N PHE A 63 7.31 -17.55 -7.76
CA PHE A 63 7.54 -16.69 -6.61
C PHE A 63 8.99 -16.21 -6.55
N VAL A 64 9.24 -15.13 -5.81
CA VAL A 64 10.59 -14.67 -5.48
C VAL A 64 11.23 -15.65 -4.51
N LEU A 65 12.40 -16.20 -4.87
CA LEU A 65 13.10 -17.22 -4.08
C LEU A 65 13.65 -16.62 -2.78
N PRO A 66 13.22 -17.08 -1.60
CA PRO A 66 13.81 -16.66 -0.33
C PRO A 66 15.23 -17.21 -0.14
N ASN A 67 16.09 -16.39 0.48
CA ASN A 67 17.47 -16.77 0.78
C ASN A 67 17.56 -17.90 1.81
N GLY A 68 18.52 -18.80 1.63
CA GLY A 68 18.84 -19.85 2.60
C GLY A 68 17.83 -21.00 2.75
N LYS A 69 16.74 -21.03 1.97
CA LYS A 69 15.75 -22.11 2.05
C LYS A 69 16.19 -23.39 1.32
N THR A 70 16.02 -24.52 2.01
CA THR A 70 16.19 -25.87 1.46
C THR A 70 15.06 -26.21 0.50
N ASN A 71 15.26 -27.18 -0.39
CA ASN A 71 14.24 -27.57 -1.37
C ASN A 71 12.97 -28.15 -0.72
N VAL A 72 13.10 -28.85 0.41
CA VAL A 72 11.96 -29.35 1.21
C VAL A 72 11.16 -28.21 1.82
N GLU A 73 11.83 -27.17 2.33
CA GLU A 73 11.13 -25.97 2.81
C GLU A 73 10.43 -25.22 1.68
N LEU A 74 11.08 -25.11 0.51
CA LEU A 74 10.48 -24.50 -0.68
C LEU A 74 9.25 -25.27 -1.17
N GLN A 75 9.27 -26.61 -1.12
CA GLN A 75 8.09 -27.43 -1.41
C GLN A 75 6.93 -27.07 -0.49
N LYS A 76 7.15 -27.08 0.84
CA LYS A 76 6.11 -26.75 1.83
C LYS A 76 5.58 -25.34 1.63
N LEU A 77 6.47 -24.37 1.41
CA LEU A 77 6.11 -22.98 1.21
C LEU A 77 5.33 -22.78 -0.10
N TYR A 78 5.76 -23.42 -1.19
CA TYR A 78 5.04 -23.41 -2.47
C TYR A 78 3.62 -23.93 -2.29
N GLN A 79 3.48 -25.13 -1.73
CA GLN A 79 2.18 -25.79 -1.54
C GLN A 79 1.27 -24.95 -0.65
N ARG A 80 1.79 -24.37 0.44
CA ARG A 80 1.04 -23.46 1.31
C ARG A 80 0.56 -22.23 0.53
N ARG A 81 1.47 -21.51 -0.13
CA ARG A 81 1.14 -20.29 -0.90
C ARG A 81 0.13 -20.58 -2.02
N SER A 82 0.41 -21.56 -2.87
CA SER A 82 -0.50 -21.95 -3.95
C SER A 82 -1.88 -22.37 -3.45
N ASN A 83 -1.95 -23.19 -2.39
CA ASN A 83 -3.22 -23.65 -1.85
C ASN A 83 -4.06 -22.51 -1.28
N LEU A 84 -3.45 -21.65 -0.46
CA LEU A 84 -4.14 -20.56 0.22
C LEU A 84 -4.55 -19.46 -0.76
N LEU A 85 -3.70 -19.07 -1.72
CA LEU A 85 -4.10 -18.10 -2.75
C LEU A 85 -5.30 -18.61 -3.57
N ARG A 86 -5.29 -19.88 -3.98
CA ARG A 86 -6.39 -20.48 -4.75
C ARG A 86 -7.69 -20.55 -3.93
N ARG A 87 -7.62 -20.88 -2.64
CA ARG A 87 -8.80 -20.92 -1.77
C ARG A 87 -9.31 -19.52 -1.44
N GLY A 88 -8.41 -18.59 -1.18
CA GLY A 88 -8.71 -17.22 -0.78
C GLY A 88 -9.47 -16.42 -1.83
N VAL A 89 -9.31 -16.77 -3.10
CA VAL A 89 -10.14 -16.23 -4.20
C VAL A 89 -11.64 -16.44 -3.96
N GLY A 90 -12.03 -17.54 -3.31
CA GLY A 90 -13.42 -17.83 -2.99
C GLY A 90 -13.92 -17.26 -1.65
N TYR A 91 -13.07 -16.57 -0.89
CA TYR A 91 -13.46 -15.97 0.39
C TYR A 91 -13.92 -14.52 0.18
N ASP A 92 -14.90 -14.08 0.98
CA ASP A 92 -15.37 -12.71 0.93
C ASP A 92 -14.39 -11.75 1.61
N LEU A 93 -13.58 -12.18 2.60
CA LEU A 93 -12.58 -11.34 3.28
C LEU A 93 -13.17 -10.05 3.88
N PHE A 94 -14.34 -10.18 4.51
CA PHE A 94 -15.01 -9.06 5.16
C PHE A 94 -14.26 -8.60 6.41
N ARG A 95 -13.91 -9.55 7.28
CA ARG A 95 -13.38 -9.27 8.62
C ARG A 95 -11.95 -9.75 8.81
N GLY A 96 -11.52 -10.83 8.17
CA GLY A 96 -10.17 -11.38 8.36
C GLY A 96 -9.97 -12.13 9.68
N ASN A 97 -11.02 -12.27 10.50
CA ASN A 97 -10.95 -12.92 11.81
C ASN A 97 -11.11 -14.45 11.74
N ASP A 98 -11.68 -14.98 10.65
CA ASP A 98 -11.80 -16.42 10.43
C ASP A 98 -10.41 -17.06 10.24
N ASP A 99 -10.22 -18.28 10.76
CA ASP A 99 -8.92 -18.97 10.70
C ASP A 99 -8.43 -19.17 9.26
N HIS A 100 -9.33 -19.43 8.31
CA HIS A 100 -8.95 -19.58 6.92
C HIS A 100 -8.66 -18.25 6.25
N GLU A 101 -9.45 -17.20 6.52
CA GLU A 101 -9.16 -15.84 6.05
C GLU A 101 -7.80 -15.37 6.56
N ARG A 102 -7.52 -15.53 7.86
CA ARG A 102 -6.26 -15.16 8.50
C ARG A 102 -5.06 -15.83 7.83
N LEU A 103 -5.13 -17.13 7.54
CA LEU A 103 -4.05 -17.84 6.85
C LEU A 103 -3.81 -17.31 5.43
N VAL A 104 -4.86 -16.89 4.72
CA VAL A 104 -4.72 -16.26 3.40
C VAL A 104 -4.07 -14.90 3.54
N VAL A 105 -4.53 -14.07 4.47
CA VAL A 105 -4.00 -12.73 4.74
C VAL A 105 -2.51 -12.79 5.13
N GLU A 106 -2.10 -13.76 5.95
CA GLU A 106 -0.69 -14.01 6.27
C GLU A 106 0.15 -14.32 5.02
N VAL A 107 -0.37 -15.14 4.10
CA VAL A 107 0.32 -15.43 2.84
C VAL A 107 0.47 -14.18 1.99
N LEU A 108 -0.56 -13.34 1.92
CA LEU A 108 -0.50 -12.06 1.19
C LEU A 108 0.55 -11.13 1.81
N ARG A 109 0.57 -10.99 3.14
CA ARG A 109 1.62 -10.27 3.87
C ARG A 109 3.01 -10.80 3.53
N ASP A 110 3.21 -12.12 3.57
CA ASP A 110 4.50 -12.74 3.28
C ASP A 110 4.94 -12.45 1.83
N LEU A 111 4.01 -12.45 0.86
CA LEU A 111 4.30 -12.07 -0.53
C LEU A 111 4.70 -10.60 -0.67
N ILE A 112 3.99 -9.69 0.02
CA ILE A 112 4.30 -8.26 0.05
C ILE A 112 5.73 -8.05 0.58
N VAL A 113 6.03 -8.62 1.75
CA VAL A 113 7.32 -8.47 2.42
C VAL A 113 8.47 -9.08 1.62
N ASP A 114 8.24 -10.21 0.94
CA ASP A 114 9.25 -10.88 0.13
C ASP A 114 9.42 -10.29 -1.29
N SER A 115 8.57 -9.35 -1.69
CA SER A 115 8.64 -8.73 -3.01
C SER A 115 9.95 -7.97 -3.21
N LEU A 116 10.52 -8.07 -4.41
CA LEU A 116 11.74 -7.37 -4.83
C LEU A 116 13.00 -7.65 -3.99
N ARG A 117 13.00 -8.75 -3.19
CA ARG A 117 14.21 -9.26 -2.50
C ARG A 117 15.17 -10.04 -3.40
N GLY A 118 14.76 -10.31 -4.64
CA GLY A 118 15.59 -10.91 -5.69
C GLY A 118 15.69 -9.98 -6.90
N PRO A 119 16.39 -10.39 -7.96
CA PRO A 119 16.52 -9.58 -9.18
C PRO A 119 15.14 -9.18 -9.71
N PRO A 120 14.87 -7.88 -9.91
CA PRO A 120 13.62 -7.41 -10.49
C PRO A 120 13.53 -7.79 -11.97
N GLU A 121 12.30 -7.87 -12.46
CA GLU A 121 11.99 -7.87 -13.88
C GLU A 121 11.55 -6.45 -14.26
N ILE A 122 11.68 -6.05 -15.53
CA ILE A 122 11.31 -4.71 -16.00
C ILE A 122 10.06 -4.81 -16.86
N ASP A 123 9.06 -3.98 -16.56
CA ASP A 123 7.81 -3.93 -17.33
C ASP A 123 7.98 -3.10 -18.62
N HIS A 124 6.91 -3.00 -19.40
CA HIS A 124 6.89 -2.26 -20.65
C HIS A 124 7.02 -0.74 -20.50
N HIS A 125 6.94 -0.21 -19.28
CA HIS A 125 7.16 1.19 -18.93
C HIS A 125 8.53 1.42 -18.28
N GLY A 126 9.42 0.42 -18.24
CA GLY A 126 10.74 0.54 -17.62
C GLY A 126 10.73 0.40 -16.10
N ARG A 127 9.61 -0.04 -15.50
CA ARG A 127 9.46 -0.12 -14.04
C ARG A 127 9.84 -1.51 -13.51
N PRO A 128 10.56 -1.59 -12.38
CA PRO A 128 10.88 -2.86 -11.77
C PRO A 128 9.64 -3.49 -11.13
N TYR A 129 9.43 -4.79 -11.38
CA TYR A 129 8.41 -5.61 -10.75
C TYR A 129 8.98 -6.99 -10.37
N CYS A 130 8.21 -7.80 -9.66
CA CYS A 130 8.61 -9.18 -9.34
C CYS A 130 7.46 -10.19 -9.39
N LYS A 131 7.82 -11.47 -9.40
CA LYS A 131 6.85 -12.58 -9.42
C LYS A 131 5.85 -12.56 -8.26
N ASN A 132 6.25 -12.11 -7.07
CA ASN A 132 5.31 -12.01 -5.94
C ASN A 132 4.25 -10.93 -6.19
N GLN A 133 4.62 -9.77 -6.76
CA GLN A 133 3.68 -8.73 -7.15
C GLN A 133 2.72 -9.23 -8.24
N ASN A 134 3.20 -10.01 -9.21
CA ASN A 134 2.31 -10.66 -10.19
C ASN A 134 1.26 -11.56 -9.50
N ARG A 135 1.68 -12.35 -8.50
CA ARG A 135 0.76 -13.20 -7.74
C ARG A 135 -0.23 -12.41 -6.89
N LEU A 136 0.18 -11.26 -6.34
CA LEU A 136 -0.71 -10.35 -5.61
C LEU A 136 -1.73 -9.72 -6.58
N ARG A 137 -1.28 -9.20 -7.72
CA ARG A 137 -2.13 -8.63 -8.76
C ARG A 137 -3.17 -9.63 -9.27
N GLU A 138 -2.75 -10.86 -9.58
CA GLU A 138 -3.66 -11.94 -9.96
C GLU A 138 -4.69 -12.25 -8.87
N PHE A 139 -4.25 -12.29 -7.60
CA PHE A 139 -5.16 -12.51 -6.47
C PHE A 139 -6.16 -11.37 -6.30
N VAL A 140 -5.72 -10.11 -6.42
CA VAL A 140 -6.61 -8.93 -6.35
C VAL A 140 -7.67 -9.00 -7.46
N ARG A 141 -7.26 -9.35 -8.68
CA ARG A 141 -8.18 -9.47 -9.83
C ARG A 141 -9.22 -10.56 -9.64
N GLU A 142 -8.83 -11.70 -9.08
CA GLU A 142 -9.69 -12.89 -9.01
C GLU A 142 -10.50 -12.96 -7.72
N SER A 143 -10.11 -12.26 -6.66
CA SER A 143 -10.75 -12.31 -5.34
C SER A 143 -11.61 -11.09 -5.04
N LYS A 144 -12.29 -11.12 -3.88
CA LYS A 144 -13.06 -10.01 -3.34
C LYS A 144 -12.32 -9.19 -2.29
N VAL A 145 -10.99 -9.32 -2.21
CA VAL A 145 -10.18 -8.65 -1.17
C VAL A 145 -10.41 -7.14 -1.14
N LEU A 146 -10.62 -6.52 -2.30
CA LEU A 146 -10.98 -5.11 -2.42
C LEU A 146 -12.42 -4.91 -2.91
N LEU A 147 -13.08 -5.89 -3.53
CA LEU A 147 -14.37 -5.71 -4.20
C LEU A 147 -15.54 -6.18 -3.31
N HIS A 148 -15.94 -5.37 -2.32
CA HIS A 148 -17.11 -5.66 -1.48
C HIS A 148 -18.38 -5.15 -2.13
N ASP A 149 -19.28 -6.07 -2.48
CA ASP A 149 -20.58 -5.77 -3.10
C ASP A 149 -21.73 -5.61 -2.07
N ARG A 150 -21.43 -5.82 -0.78
CA ARG A 150 -22.41 -5.81 0.32
C ARG A 150 -21.75 -5.57 1.67
N ARG A 151 -22.56 -5.25 2.69
CA ARG A 151 -22.13 -5.22 4.09
C ARG A 151 -21.68 -6.60 4.56
N ALA A 152 -20.66 -6.61 5.42
CA ALA A 152 -20.34 -7.79 6.20
C ALA A 152 -21.59 -8.27 6.97
N PRO A 153 -21.91 -9.57 6.95
CA PRO A 153 -22.96 -10.12 7.81
C PRO A 153 -22.72 -9.75 9.28
N ALA A 154 -23.80 -9.69 10.06
CA ALA A 154 -23.69 -9.54 11.50
C ALA A 154 -22.76 -10.63 12.06
N PRO A 155 -21.83 -10.28 12.97
CA PRO A 155 -20.93 -11.27 13.55
C PRO A 155 -21.77 -12.30 14.32
N ARG A 156 -21.32 -13.56 14.31
CA ARG A 156 -21.88 -14.58 15.21
C ARG A 156 -21.55 -14.24 16.66
N GLU A 157 -22.23 -14.88 17.62
CA GLU A 157 -22.04 -14.61 19.06
C GLU A 157 -20.59 -14.81 19.53
N ASP A 158 -19.82 -15.65 18.84
CA ASP A 158 -18.42 -15.98 19.11
C ASP A 158 -17.42 -15.21 18.23
N GLU A 159 -17.89 -14.38 17.30
CA GLU A 159 -17.05 -13.66 16.34
C GLU A 159 -16.90 -12.17 16.70
N PHE A 160 -15.72 -11.63 16.43
CA PHE A 160 -15.46 -10.21 16.66
C PHE A 160 -16.09 -9.31 15.60
N GLY A 161 -16.66 -8.20 16.11
CA GLY A 161 -17.34 -7.16 15.34
C GLY A 161 -16.44 -6.32 14.42
N TRP A 162 -15.15 -6.24 14.72
CA TRP A 162 -14.18 -5.39 14.02
C TRP A 162 -13.45 -6.12 12.88
N ILE A 163 -12.88 -5.36 11.97
CA ILE A 163 -12.01 -5.88 10.90
C ILE A 163 -10.60 -6.09 11.48
N ASP A 164 -10.01 -7.22 11.15
CA ASP A 164 -8.61 -7.53 11.45
C ASP A 164 -7.68 -6.48 10.82
N GLN A 165 -6.82 -5.91 11.65
CA GLN A 165 -5.95 -4.82 11.22
C GLN A 165 -4.95 -5.26 10.15
N LEU A 166 -4.55 -6.56 10.13
CA LEU A 166 -3.61 -7.07 9.14
C LEU A 166 -4.30 -7.20 7.79
N LEU A 167 -5.57 -7.58 7.76
CA LEU A 167 -6.38 -7.53 6.55
C LEU A 167 -6.42 -6.12 5.98
N ILE A 168 -6.63 -5.08 6.79
CA ILE A 168 -6.63 -3.68 6.30
C ILE A 168 -5.25 -3.29 5.75
N ALA A 169 -4.17 -3.59 6.47
CA ALA A 169 -2.81 -3.33 6.00
C ALA A 169 -2.51 -4.03 4.67
N VAL A 170 -2.97 -5.27 4.49
CA VAL A 170 -2.87 -6.00 3.21
C VAL A 170 -3.73 -5.35 2.13
N LYS A 171 -4.95 -4.90 2.44
CA LYS A 171 -5.80 -4.16 1.49
C LYS A 171 -5.11 -2.88 1.00
N LEU A 172 -4.54 -2.09 1.91
CA LEU A 172 -3.76 -0.88 1.59
C LEU A 172 -2.58 -1.20 0.64
N MET A 173 -1.84 -2.28 0.90
CA MET A 173 -0.74 -2.69 0.03
C MET A 173 -1.25 -3.19 -1.34
N CYS A 174 -2.32 -3.97 -1.37
CA CYS A 174 -2.94 -4.46 -2.60
C CYS A 174 -3.57 -3.33 -3.45
N ALA A 175 -3.96 -2.22 -2.83
CA ALA A 175 -4.55 -1.08 -3.53
C ALA A 175 -3.64 -0.48 -4.61
N HIS A 176 -2.33 -0.60 -4.45
CA HIS A 176 -1.37 -0.15 -5.46
C HIS A 176 -1.57 -0.80 -6.84
N PHE A 177 -2.15 -2.00 -6.89
CA PHE A 177 -2.39 -2.72 -8.15
C PHE A 177 -3.69 -2.32 -8.83
N LEU A 178 -4.62 -1.64 -8.13
CA LEU A 178 -5.97 -1.39 -8.66
C LEU A 178 -5.95 -0.59 -9.97
N PHE A 179 -5.06 0.39 -10.07
CA PHE A 179 -4.97 1.29 -11.22
C PHE A 179 -4.32 0.66 -12.46
N GLU A 180 -3.76 -0.55 -12.32
CA GLU A 180 -3.21 -1.34 -13.44
C GLU A 180 -4.17 -2.45 -13.90
N LEU A 181 -5.30 -2.62 -13.21
CA LEU A 181 -6.25 -3.70 -13.49
C LEU A 181 -7.40 -3.20 -14.36
N GLU A 182 -7.30 -3.47 -15.65
CA GLU A 182 -8.38 -3.18 -16.60
C GLU A 182 -9.57 -4.14 -16.46
N GLY A 183 -10.78 -3.63 -16.70
CA GLY A 183 -12.00 -4.45 -16.81
C GLY A 183 -12.57 -4.97 -15.49
N ILE A 184 -12.14 -4.42 -14.35
CA ILE A 184 -12.69 -4.75 -13.03
C ILE A 184 -13.77 -3.72 -12.65
N SER A 185 -14.90 -4.19 -12.12
CA SER A 185 -15.90 -3.29 -11.53
C SER A 185 -15.42 -2.78 -10.17
N HIS A 186 -15.41 -1.46 -10.00
CA HIS A 186 -14.97 -0.81 -8.77
C HIS A 186 -16.12 -0.31 -7.90
N HIS A 187 -17.30 -0.92 -8.00
CA HIS A 187 -18.43 -0.56 -7.15
C HIS A 187 -18.05 -0.61 -5.66
N ILE A 188 -18.17 0.53 -4.97
CA ILE A 188 -17.95 0.64 -3.53
C ILE A 188 -19.32 0.64 -2.86
N PHE A 189 -19.61 -0.46 -2.16
CA PHE A 189 -20.82 -0.54 -1.36
C PHE A 189 -20.74 0.40 -0.15
N ALA A 190 -21.83 1.11 0.15
CA ALA A 190 -21.97 2.00 1.32
C ALA A 190 -20.89 3.08 1.46
N ILE A 191 -20.63 3.81 0.37
CA ILE A 191 -19.64 4.90 0.32
C ILE A 191 -19.88 5.97 1.40
N GLU A 192 -21.13 6.20 1.79
CA GLU A 192 -21.52 7.15 2.83
C GLU A 192 -20.83 6.88 4.18
N GLU A 193 -20.45 5.63 4.46
CA GLU A 193 -19.72 5.29 5.68
C GLU A 193 -18.27 5.74 5.62
N SER A 194 -17.63 5.55 4.48
CA SER A 194 -16.28 6.04 4.23
C SER A 194 -16.25 7.57 4.21
N GLN A 195 -17.24 8.23 3.58
CA GLN A 195 -17.39 9.68 3.63
C GLN A 195 -17.50 10.18 5.08
N ARG A 196 -18.35 9.56 5.90
CA ARG A 196 -18.48 9.93 7.32
C ARG A 196 -17.19 9.70 8.10
N ALA A 197 -16.49 8.59 7.85
CA ALA A 197 -15.24 8.27 8.54
C ALA A 197 -14.13 9.29 8.21
N VAL A 198 -13.97 9.67 6.94
CA VAL A 198 -12.89 10.57 6.52
C VAL A 198 -13.08 12.01 7.02
N TYR A 199 -14.32 12.50 7.11
CA TYR A 199 -14.65 13.82 7.64
C TYR A 199 -14.89 13.86 9.15
N THR A 200 -14.66 12.76 9.87
CA THR A 200 -14.77 12.76 11.33
C THR A 200 -13.77 13.73 11.95
N ALA A 201 -14.16 14.40 13.04
CA ALA A 201 -13.29 15.36 13.73
C ALA A 201 -11.99 14.69 14.22
N SER A 202 -10.88 15.44 14.21
CA SER A 202 -9.56 14.85 14.48
C SER A 202 -9.37 14.33 15.89
N SER A 203 -10.08 14.91 16.86
CA SER A 203 -10.13 14.40 18.25
C SER A 203 -10.85 13.07 18.40
N VAL A 204 -11.74 12.72 17.47
CA VAL A 204 -12.54 11.48 17.52
C VAL A 204 -11.86 10.37 16.73
N ALA A 205 -11.33 10.68 15.54
CA ALA A 205 -10.64 9.74 14.68
C ALA A 205 -9.22 10.25 14.41
N MET A 206 -8.32 10.04 15.35
CA MET A 206 -6.89 10.33 15.19
C MET A 206 -6.27 9.40 14.15
N LEU A 207 -5.33 9.90 13.34
CA LEU A 207 -4.62 9.06 12.35
C LEU A 207 -3.58 8.15 13.00
N PHE A 208 -3.05 8.57 14.15
CA PHE A 208 -2.02 7.86 14.90
C PHE A 208 -2.37 7.75 16.37
N TYR A 209 -1.98 6.63 16.97
CA TYR A 209 -2.14 6.31 18.38
C TYR A 209 -0.79 6.11 19.07
N GLY A 210 -0.83 6.07 20.41
CA GLY A 210 0.34 5.89 21.25
C GLY A 210 1.06 7.22 21.56
N GLU A 211 1.84 7.23 22.64
CA GLU A 211 2.58 8.43 23.08
C GLU A 211 3.54 8.95 22.02
N LYS A 212 4.07 8.04 21.18
CA LYS A 212 5.03 8.35 20.11
C LYS A 212 4.40 8.40 18.72
N LYS A 213 3.06 8.38 18.62
CA LYS A 213 2.30 8.28 17.35
C LYS A 213 2.85 7.18 16.42
N ASP A 214 3.16 6.01 16.99
CA ASP A 214 3.83 4.90 16.31
C ASP A 214 2.87 3.81 15.81
N GLN A 215 1.59 3.90 16.18
CA GLN A 215 0.52 3.01 15.75
C GLN A 215 -0.42 3.75 14.80
N ILE A 216 -0.75 3.11 13.67
CA ILE A 216 -1.62 3.69 12.65
C ILE A 216 -3.07 3.32 12.94
N ASN A 217 -3.98 4.27 12.78
CA ASN A 217 -5.41 3.99 12.71
C ASN A 217 -5.77 3.34 11.36
N MET A 218 -5.63 2.02 11.26
CA MET A 218 -5.88 1.33 9.99
C MET A 218 -7.34 1.45 9.55
N ASP A 219 -8.30 1.47 10.48
CA ASP A 219 -9.72 1.61 10.14
C ASP A 219 -9.98 2.91 9.37
N TRP A 220 -9.44 4.03 9.85
CA TRP A 220 -9.54 5.31 9.13
C TRP A 220 -8.84 5.26 7.77
N MET A 221 -7.65 4.65 7.69
CA MET A 221 -6.89 4.53 6.44
C MET A 221 -7.61 3.66 5.41
N GLY A 222 -8.28 2.59 5.85
CA GLY A 222 -9.12 1.75 5.01
C GLY A 222 -10.29 2.53 4.42
N HIS A 223 -10.99 3.31 5.24
CA HIS A 223 -12.06 4.20 4.76
C HIS A 223 -11.54 5.28 3.81
N CYS A 224 -10.38 5.87 4.08
CA CYS A 224 -9.74 6.85 3.21
C CYS A 224 -9.40 6.25 1.84
N LEU A 225 -8.90 5.02 1.80
CA LEU A 225 -8.65 4.30 0.57
C LEU A 225 -9.95 4.05 -0.21
N ASP A 226 -10.98 3.51 0.45
CA ASP A 226 -12.26 3.21 -0.21
C ASP A 226 -12.95 4.49 -0.72
N PHE A 227 -12.82 5.59 0.01
CA PHE A 227 -13.29 6.92 -0.40
C PHE A 227 -12.65 7.36 -1.72
N PHE A 228 -11.31 7.42 -1.79
CA PHE A 228 -10.65 7.84 -3.03
C PHE A 228 -10.83 6.85 -4.17
N ARG A 229 -10.87 5.56 -3.87
CA ARG A 229 -11.15 4.55 -4.88
C ARG A 229 -12.54 4.75 -5.50
N HIS A 230 -13.56 5.12 -4.72
CA HIS A 230 -14.87 5.45 -5.28
C HIS A 230 -14.76 6.58 -6.30
N HIS A 231 -14.15 7.70 -5.93
CA HIS A 231 -14.02 8.84 -6.83
C HIS A 231 -13.14 8.57 -8.06
N MET A 232 -12.03 7.87 -7.88
CA MET A 232 -11.02 7.67 -8.93
C MET A 232 -11.32 6.49 -9.87
N MET A 233 -12.12 5.50 -9.44
CA MET A 233 -12.30 4.24 -10.17
C MET A 233 -13.75 3.88 -10.48
N SER A 234 -14.74 4.55 -9.88
CA SER A 234 -16.16 4.30 -10.15
C SER A 234 -16.67 5.24 -11.24
N GLU A 235 -16.96 4.68 -12.42
CA GLU A 235 -17.62 5.42 -13.51
C GLU A 235 -18.93 6.07 -13.04
N ASP A 236 -19.73 5.34 -12.24
CA ASP A 236 -20.99 5.83 -11.67
C ASP A 236 -20.84 7.06 -10.77
N ALA A 237 -19.64 7.28 -10.19
CA ALA A 237 -19.41 8.43 -9.33
C ALA A 237 -19.31 9.73 -10.15
N ASN A 238 -18.92 9.64 -11.43
CA ASN A 238 -18.76 10.77 -12.34
C ASN A 238 -18.00 11.97 -11.72
N THR A 239 -16.92 11.68 -10.98
CA THR A 239 -16.07 12.68 -10.30
C THR A 239 -14.66 12.66 -10.90
N LEU A 240 -13.73 11.84 -10.37
CA LEU A 240 -12.35 11.74 -10.86
C LEU A 240 -12.13 10.63 -11.90
N PHE A 241 -13.14 9.79 -12.16
CA PHE A 241 -12.97 8.61 -13.00
C PHE A 241 -12.40 8.92 -14.38
N GLU A 242 -12.95 9.91 -15.10
CA GLU A 242 -12.48 10.25 -16.44
C GLU A 242 -11.08 10.84 -16.43
N ASN A 243 -10.81 11.78 -15.54
CA ASN A 243 -9.48 12.38 -15.41
C ASN A 243 -8.43 11.32 -15.07
N MET A 244 -8.77 10.34 -14.24
CA MET A 244 -7.90 9.20 -13.94
C MET A 244 -7.79 8.20 -15.10
N SER A 245 -8.83 8.04 -15.92
CA SER A 245 -8.85 7.17 -17.09
C SER A 245 -7.90 7.70 -18.18
N GLU A 246 -7.91 9.02 -18.39
CA GLU A 246 -7.13 9.75 -19.39
C GLU A 246 -5.63 9.86 -19.08
N LEU A 247 -5.23 9.77 -17.80
CA LEU A 247 -3.81 9.81 -17.44
C LEU A 247 -3.04 8.65 -18.11
N PRO A 248 -1.81 8.88 -18.59
CA PRO A 248 -0.96 7.77 -19.02
C PRO A 248 -0.53 6.92 -17.81
N ALA A 249 -0.20 5.64 -18.04
CA ALA A 249 0.18 4.70 -16.97
C ALA A 249 1.38 5.18 -16.13
N THR A 250 2.27 6.00 -16.71
CA THR A 250 3.39 6.67 -16.02
C THR A 250 2.97 7.68 -14.96
N GLN A 251 1.76 8.22 -15.10
CA GLN A 251 1.17 9.27 -14.26
C GLN A 251 0.06 8.76 -13.32
N LYS A 252 -0.31 7.47 -13.39
CA LYS A 252 -1.25 6.81 -12.46
C LYS A 252 -0.54 6.26 -11.22
N PRO A 253 -1.27 6.03 -10.11
CA PRO A 253 -0.73 5.29 -8.98
C PRO A 253 -0.16 3.94 -9.43
N SER A 254 0.97 3.53 -8.86
CA SER A 254 1.60 2.26 -9.22
C SER A 254 2.28 1.58 -8.03
N PRO A 255 2.54 0.26 -8.13
CA PRO A 255 3.19 -0.52 -7.08
C PRO A 255 4.58 -0.03 -6.71
N TRP A 256 5.02 -0.46 -5.52
CA TRP A 256 6.35 -0.21 -5.02
C TRP A 256 7.41 -0.86 -5.92
N ARG A 257 8.55 -0.18 -6.04
CA ARG A 257 9.62 -0.49 -7.00
C ARG A 257 10.88 -1.06 -6.38
N GLU A 258 10.96 -1.05 -5.05
CA GLU A 258 12.07 -1.60 -4.28
C GLU A 258 11.61 -2.54 -3.17
N ALA A 259 12.51 -3.40 -2.68
CA ALA A 259 12.25 -4.15 -1.46
C ALA A 259 11.88 -3.21 -0.30
N LEU A 260 10.89 -3.61 0.50
CA LEU A 260 10.45 -2.83 1.65
C LEU A 260 11.54 -2.77 2.73
N ARG A 261 11.79 -1.57 3.28
CA ARG A 261 12.85 -1.29 4.27
C ARG A 261 12.29 -0.49 5.43
N THR A 262 12.78 -0.73 6.64
CA THR A 262 12.44 0.09 7.82
C THR A 262 13.21 1.41 7.81
N GLY A 263 12.65 2.43 8.47
CA GLY A 263 13.23 3.76 8.59
C GLY A 263 12.62 4.76 7.61
N ALA A 264 12.82 6.05 7.89
CA ALA A 264 12.41 7.11 6.99
C ALA A 264 13.46 7.32 5.90
N ARG A 265 13.00 7.63 4.69
CA ARG A 265 13.86 7.88 3.54
C ARG A 265 13.26 8.92 2.60
N PRO A 266 14.10 9.68 1.88
CA PRO A 266 13.64 10.54 0.80
C PRO A 266 12.71 9.81 -0.15
N LEU A 267 11.60 10.45 -0.48
CA LEU A 267 10.64 9.96 -1.47
C LEU A 267 11.10 10.34 -2.88
N GLY A 268 10.40 9.83 -3.91
CA GLY A 268 10.55 10.33 -5.27
C GLY A 268 10.21 11.82 -5.35
N ARG A 269 10.77 12.51 -6.35
CA ARG A 269 10.55 13.96 -6.54
C ARG A 269 9.14 14.28 -6.99
N HIS A 270 8.63 13.55 -7.99
CA HIS A 270 7.40 13.91 -8.70
C HIS A 270 6.16 13.20 -8.15
N TRP A 271 5.13 13.98 -7.80
CA TRP A 271 3.86 13.50 -7.26
C TRP A 271 2.68 14.17 -7.96
N LYS A 272 1.59 13.42 -8.07
CA LYS A 272 0.26 13.96 -8.33
C LYS A 272 -0.64 13.63 -7.14
N GLY A 273 -1.74 14.35 -7.00
CA GLY A 273 -2.63 14.12 -5.89
C GLY A 273 -3.94 14.85 -5.99
N THR A 274 -4.79 14.62 -5.02
CA THR A 274 -6.05 15.34 -4.86
C THR A 274 -6.47 15.32 -3.40
N TYR A 275 -7.42 16.16 -3.05
CA TYR A 275 -8.06 16.23 -1.75
C TYR A 275 -9.55 16.43 -1.94
N ALA A 276 -10.34 16.12 -0.92
CA ALA A 276 -11.77 16.38 -0.92
C ALA A 276 -12.16 17.27 0.25
N PHE A 277 -13.21 18.07 0.06
CA PHE A 277 -13.78 18.89 1.13
C PHE A 277 -15.31 18.97 1.03
N LEU A 278 -15.92 19.26 2.18
CA LEU A 278 -17.32 19.66 2.29
C LEU A 278 -17.38 21.08 2.85
N ASP A 279 -18.48 21.82 2.66
CA ASP A 279 -18.62 23.11 3.32
C ASP A 279 -18.83 22.92 4.83
N ALA A 280 -18.45 23.91 5.63
CA ALA A 280 -18.61 23.86 7.08
C ALA A 280 -20.03 23.46 7.56
N PRO A 281 -21.14 23.93 6.94
CA PRO A 281 -22.49 23.48 7.31
C PRO A 281 -22.75 22.00 6.99
N GLU A 282 -22.18 21.48 5.91
CA GLU A 282 -22.32 20.08 5.47
C GLU A 282 -21.57 19.16 6.42
N ILE A 283 -20.31 19.50 6.78
CA ILE A 283 -19.54 18.79 7.81
C ILE A 283 -20.30 18.76 9.14
N ALA A 284 -20.84 19.91 9.56
CA ALA A 284 -21.60 19.99 10.80
C ALA A 284 -22.87 19.12 10.78
N LYS A 285 -23.52 18.99 9.61
CA LYS A 285 -24.68 18.11 9.43
C LYS A 285 -24.26 16.63 9.44
N LEU A 286 -23.22 16.28 8.67
CA LEU A 286 -22.67 14.93 8.59
C LEU A 286 -22.25 14.40 9.97
N ARG A 287 -21.53 15.21 10.77
CA ARG A 287 -21.07 14.85 12.12
C ARG A 287 -22.18 14.76 13.17
N ARG A 288 -23.39 15.26 12.88
CA ARG A 288 -24.58 15.12 13.76
C ARG A 288 -25.39 13.86 13.48
N LEU A 289 -25.13 13.17 12.37
CA LEU A 289 -25.82 11.93 12.05
C LEU A 289 -25.45 10.86 13.08
N ASP A 290 -26.45 10.05 13.44
CA ASP A 290 -26.26 8.95 14.38
C ASP A 290 -25.34 7.88 13.75
N PRO A 291 -24.15 7.61 14.31
CA PRO A 291 -23.23 6.62 13.76
C PRO A 291 -23.81 5.20 13.76
N MET A 292 -24.77 4.91 14.66
CA MET A 292 -25.39 3.60 14.82
C MET A 292 -26.56 3.37 13.86
N LYS A 293 -27.01 4.41 13.14
CA LYS A 293 -28.05 4.29 12.12
C LYS A 293 -27.41 4.31 10.74
N ALA A 294 -27.76 3.33 9.93
CA ALA A 294 -27.54 3.42 8.50
C ALA A 294 -28.30 4.65 7.98
N SER A 295 -27.56 5.66 7.55
CA SER A 295 -28.09 6.84 6.90
C SER A 295 -27.73 6.72 5.43
N SER A 296 -28.63 7.06 4.52
CA SER A 296 -28.32 7.22 3.10
C SER A 296 -27.95 8.66 2.75
N GLU A 297 -27.71 9.51 3.75
CA GLU A 297 -27.25 10.88 3.51
C GLU A 297 -25.82 10.85 2.99
N TYR A 298 -25.64 11.50 1.84
CA TYR A 298 -24.38 11.65 1.14
C TYR A 298 -24.27 13.10 0.67
N PHE A 299 -23.09 13.69 0.80
CA PHE A 299 -22.79 15.06 0.39
C PHE A 299 -21.87 15.07 -0.83
N ILE A 300 -21.87 16.14 -1.61
CA ILE A 300 -20.99 16.23 -2.78
C ILE A 300 -19.59 16.59 -2.32
N ASP A 301 -18.63 15.70 -2.56
CA ASP A 301 -17.23 15.88 -2.24
C ASP A 301 -16.57 16.85 -3.21
N LYS A 302 -16.42 18.11 -2.79
CA LYS A 302 -15.83 19.16 -3.62
C LYS A 302 -14.34 18.91 -3.87
N ASN A 303 -13.80 19.61 -4.87
CA ASN A 303 -12.49 19.38 -5.50
C ASN A 303 -12.40 18.06 -6.29
N VAL A 304 -12.75 16.91 -5.70
CA VAL A 304 -12.80 15.63 -6.44
C VAL A 304 -13.97 15.57 -7.44
N ASP A 305 -15.13 16.14 -7.09
CA ASP A 305 -16.30 16.27 -8.01
C ASP A 305 -15.98 17.12 -9.25
N GLU A 306 -15.05 18.07 -9.11
CA GLU A 306 -14.60 18.93 -10.20
C GLU A 306 -13.46 18.29 -11.03
N GLY A 307 -13.07 17.04 -10.72
CA GLY A 307 -12.03 16.32 -11.46
C GLY A 307 -10.60 16.80 -11.18
N LYS A 308 -10.37 17.56 -10.10
CA LYS A 308 -9.10 18.27 -9.90
C LYS A 308 -7.98 17.37 -9.38
N ILE A 309 -6.84 17.41 -10.08
CA ILE A 309 -5.60 16.73 -9.74
C ILE A 309 -4.49 17.78 -9.68
N GLN A 310 -3.85 17.91 -8.53
CA GLN A 310 -2.72 18.82 -8.29
C GLN A 310 -1.38 18.11 -8.53
N SER A 311 -0.34 18.90 -8.80
CA SER A 311 1.06 18.45 -8.87
C SER A 311 1.81 18.80 -7.58
N LEU A 312 2.85 18.04 -7.27
CA LEU A 312 3.76 18.32 -6.16
C LEU A 312 5.14 17.77 -6.49
N GLU A 313 6.15 18.64 -6.44
CA GLU A 313 7.56 18.27 -6.44
C GLU A 313 8.12 18.32 -5.02
N LEU A 314 8.95 17.34 -4.66
CA LEU A 314 9.57 17.24 -3.34
C LEU A 314 11.09 17.23 -3.44
N ASP A 315 11.73 18.11 -2.67
CA ASP A 315 13.17 18.17 -2.49
C ASP A 315 13.54 17.90 -1.03
N PHE A 316 14.44 16.93 -0.83
CA PHE A 316 14.82 16.48 0.51
C PHE A 316 16.11 17.15 0.99
N ALA A 317 16.14 17.49 2.28
CA ALA A 317 17.32 18.06 2.90
C ALA A 317 18.51 17.08 2.82
N PRO A 318 19.71 17.55 2.45
CA PRO A 318 20.92 16.73 2.54
C PRO A 318 21.12 16.22 3.97
N LYS A 319 21.61 14.99 4.12
CA LYS A 319 21.86 14.39 5.45
C LYS A 319 22.67 15.33 6.35
N GLY A 320 22.17 15.57 7.55
CA GLY A 320 22.81 16.43 8.56
C GLY A 320 22.62 17.93 8.35
N LYS A 321 21.83 18.36 7.35
CA LYS A 321 21.34 19.73 7.22
C LYS A 321 19.87 19.80 7.56
N HIS A 322 19.50 20.82 8.32
CA HIS A 322 18.10 21.15 8.60
C HIS A 322 17.75 22.47 7.93
N MET A 323 16.57 22.52 7.33
CA MET A 323 15.95 23.73 6.79
C MET A 323 15.24 24.48 7.93
N LYS A 324 15.00 25.79 7.73
CA LYS A 324 14.24 26.62 8.70
C LYS A 324 12.88 25.97 8.91
N TRP A 325 12.58 25.58 10.15
CA TRP A 325 11.28 25.02 10.54
C TRP A 325 10.59 26.02 11.49
N PRO A 326 9.57 26.75 11.04
CA PRO A 326 8.85 27.71 11.87
C PRO A 326 8.18 27.03 13.08
N GLN A 327 8.32 27.63 14.27
CA GLN A 327 7.72 27.07 15.49
C GLN A 327 6.20 26.94 15.38
N ILE A 328 5.55 27.90 14.71
CA ILE A 328 4.11 27.86 14.43
C ILE A 328 3.69 26.61 13.66
N PHE A 329 4.57 26.05 12.80
CA PHE A 329 4.28 24.79 12.10
C PHE A 329 4.39 23.60 13.04
N GLU A 330 5.39 23.59 13.93
CA GLU A 330 5.53 22.54 14.93
C GLU A 330 4.34 22.51 15.90
N ASP A 331 3.90 23.69 16.36
CA ASP A 331 2.76 23.83 17.28
C ASP A 331 1.45 23.31 16.66
N ARG A 332 1.38 23.22 15.34
CA ARG A 332 0.20 22.77 14.58
C ARG A 332 0.29 21.31 14.14
N LEU A 333 1.47 20.86 13.70
CA LEU A 333 1.67 19.53 13.09
C LEU A 333 2.24 18.50 14.07
N HIS A 334 2.93 18.94 15.12
CA HIS A 334 3.62 18.06 16.06
C HIS A 334 4.48 17.03 15.31
N SER A 335 5.29 17.53 14.37
CA SER A 335 6.11 16.72 13.46
C SER A 335 7.26 16.02 14.20
N LEU A 336 7.76 16.65 15.27
CA LEU A 336 8.96 16.22 16.00
C LEU A 336 8.63 15.54 17.33
N ASP A 337 7.38 15.48 17.75
CA ASP A 337 6.93 14.82 18.99
C ASP A 337 7.28 13.32 19.03
N ASN A 338 7.44 12.68 17.86
CA ASN A 338 7.85 11.28 17.74
C ASN A 338 9.36 11.07 18.01
N SER A 339 10.13 12.16 18.11
CA SER A 339 11.57 12.13 18.31
C SER A 339 11.94 12.29 19.79
N ASP A 340 12.90 11.51 20.27
CA ASP A 340 13.51 11.71 21.60
C ASP A 340 14.30 13.04 21.69
N GLU A 341 14.32 13.88 20.64
CA GLU A 341 14.93 15.21 20.70
C GLU A 341 14.17 16.13 21.66
N SER A 342 12.84 15.96 21.80
CA SER A 342 12.01 16.66 22.77
C SER A 342 12.34 16.34 24.24
N HIS A 343 13.14 15.29 24.49
CA HIS A 343 13.47 14.80 25.84
C HIS A 343 14.94 14.87 26.21
N ARG A 344 15.78 15.59 25.46
CA ARG A 344 17.17 15.87 25.89
C ARG A 344 17.21 16.86 27.06
N ARG A 345 16.88 16.38 28.27
CA ARG A 345 17.33 17.01 29.51
C ARG A 345 18.86 16.98 29.54
N PRO A 346 19.54 18.07 29.95
CA PRO A 346 20.99 18.08 30.01
C PRO A 346 21.43 17.28 31.24
N GLN A 347 21.69 15.98 31.12
CA GLN A 347 22.46 15.29 32.16
C GLN A 347 23.13 13.96 31.77
N SER A 348 24.46 14.01 31.95
CA SER A 348 25.39 12.96 32.39
C SER A 348 25.90 11.93 31.38
N LYS A 349 27.25 11.81 31.41
CA LYS A 349 28.10 10.90 30.65
C LYS A 349 27.80 9.43 31.00
N GLY A 350 26.86 8.82 30.30
CA GLY A 350 26.70 7.37 30.24
C GLY A 350 27.07 6.85 28.85
N LYS A 351 27.87 5.78 28.77
CA LYS A 351 28.23 5.15 27.48
C LYS A 351 26.95 4.77 26.71
N PRO A 352 26.83 5.11 25.41
CA PRO A 352 25.63 4.80 24.65
C PRO A 352 25.52 3.28 24.47
N LYS A 353 24.42 2.70 24.95
CA LYS A 353 23.95 1.41 24.44
C LYS A 353 23.52 1.63 22.98
N PRO A 354 23.89 0.75 22.04
CA PRO A 354 23.39 0.85 20.68
C PRO A 354 21.92 0.43 20.70
N THR A 355 21.01 1.40 20.84
CA THR A 355 19.63 1.19 20.41
C THR A 355 19.67 1.13 18.88
N ASN A 356 19.40 -0.03 18.29
CA ASN A 356 19.01 -0.15 16.89
C ASN A 356 17.86 0.85 16.64
N ARG A 357 18.16 2.03 16.12
CA ARG A 357 17.16 3.03 15.74
C ARG A 357 17.16 3.07 14.22
N ASP A 358 16.10 2.54 13.64
CA ASP A 358 15.85 2.55 12.21
C ASP A 358 15.38 3.94 11.78
N GLY A 359 16.27 4.72 11.16
CA GLY A 359 15.98 5.97 10.45
C GLY A 359 15.96 7.24 11.32
N GLU A 360 16.59 8.31 10.81
CA GLU A 360 16.41 9.68 11.32
C GLU A 360 15.19 10.32 10.65
N ASN A 361 14.58 11.33 11.29
CA ASN A 361 13.55 12.13 10.63
C ASN A 361 14.14 12.83 9.40
N VAL A 362 13.40 12.84 8.29
CA VAL A 362 13.85 13.45 7.03
C VAL A 362 12.99 14.68 6.73
N GLN A 363 13.61 15.84 6.61
CA GLN A 363 12.93 17.08 6.25
C GLN A 363 12.89 17.25 4.73
N PHE A 364 11.82 17.88 4.24
CA PHE A 364 11.66 18.21 2.83
C PHE A 364 11.01 19.58 2.65
N VAL A 365 11.23 20.15 1.46
CA VAL A 365 10.41 21.21 0.89
C VAL A 365 9.73 20.67 -0.36
N GLY A 366 8.70 21.37 -0.82
CA GLY A 366 8.08 21.07 -2.08
C GLY A 366 7.42 22.29 -2.69
N THR A 367 7.12 22.18 -3.97
CA THR A 367 6.41 23.17 -4.76
C THR A 367 5.37 22.44 -5.58
N GLY A 368 4.19 23.02 -5.77
CA GLY A 368 3.14 22.40 -6.54
C GLY A 368 2.15 23.41 -7.09
N GLU A 369 1.31 22.94 -7.99
CA GLU A 369 0.24 23.73 -8.59
C GLU A 369 -1.10 23.19 -8.11
N ASP A 370 -1.91 24.05 -7.47
CA ASP A 370 -3.29 23.76 -7.09
C ASP A 370 -4.22 24.75 -7.77
N LEU A 371 -4.94 24.28 -8.78
CA LEU A 371 -5.84 25.07 -9.62
C LEU A 371 -5.12 26.11 -10.47
N GLU A 372 -5.13 27.37 -10.04
CA GLU A 372 -4.51 28.50 -10.71
C GLU A 372 -3.40 29.12 -9.83
N ASP A 373 -3.15 28.54 -8.64
CA ASP A 373 -2.21 29.06 -7.66
C ASP A 373 -1.04 28.09 -7.45
N ASP A 374 0.17 28.62 -7.57
CA ASP A 374 1.38 27.96 -7.11
C ASP A 374 1.42 27.94 -5.59
N PHE A 375 1.83 26.81 -5.00
CA PHE A 375 2.01 26.69 -3.57
C PHE A 375 3.36 26.09 -3.20
N ASN A 376 3.78 26.38 -1.98
CA ASN A 376 4.95 25.81 -1.34
C ASN A 376 4.54 24.83 -0.24
N ALA A 377 5.39 23.86 0.02
CA ALA A 377 5.26 22.91 1.10
C ALA A 377 6.56 22.78 1.87
N ILE A 378 6.47 22.58 3.19
CA ILE A 378 7.61 22.17 4.02
C ILE A 378 7.14 21.18 5.06
N GLY A 379 7.92 20.12 5.27
CA GLY A 379 7.47 19.03 6.10
C GLY A 379 8.55 18.05 6.52
N TRP A 380 8.06 16.98 7.15
CA TRP A 380 8.85 15.92 7.74
C TRP A 380 8.31 14.54 7.37
N LEU A 381 9.24 13.61 7.23
CA LEU A 381 9.00 12.17 7.26
C LEU A 381 9.54 11.63 8.58
N ASN A 382 8.68 10.93 9.32
CA ASN A 382 9.06 10.21 10.52
C ASN A 382 9.02 8.70 10.27
N PRO A 383 10.04 7.94 10.70
CA PRO A 383 9.98 6.49 10.61
C PRO A 383 8.87 5.95 11.50
N LEU A 384 8.09 4.98 10.99
CA LEU A 384 7.19 4.18 11.81
C LEU A 384 7.74 2.76 11.94
N PRO A 385 7.49 2.08 13.08
CA PRO A 385 7.84 0.67 13.21
C PRO A 385 7.05 -0.16 12.19
N PRO A 386 7.52 -1.38 11.85
CA PRO A 386 6.76 -2.30 11.01
C PRO A 386 5.36 -2.53 11.57
N GLN A 387 4.33 -2.23 10.78
CA GLN A 387 2.94 -2.45 11.18
C GLN A 387 2.55 -3.86 10.77
N LEU A 388 2.23 -4.70 11.76
CA LEU A 388 1.70 -6.05 11.56
C LEU A 388 2.63 -6.94 10.71
N GLY A 389 3.94 -6.71 10.83
CA GLY A 389 4.99 -7.44 10.12
C GLY A 389 5.34 -6.89 8.72
N ILE A 390 4.71 -5.80 8.28
CA ILE A 390 5.05 -5.10 7.03
C ILE A 390 5.95 -3.91 7.37
N PRO A 391 7.22 -3.87 6.93
CA PRO A 391 8.13 -2.74 7.15
C PRO A 391 7.89 -1.63 6.12
N GLY A 392 8.39 -0.42 6.42
CA GLY A 392 8.44 0.69 5.46
C GLY A 392 7.32 1.72 5.54
N TRP A 393 6.51 1.68 6.59
CA TRP A 393 5.56 2.75 6.89
C TRP A 393 6.32 4.00 7.36
N GLN A 394 5.87 5.17 6.90
CA GLN A 394 6.38 6.46 7.35
C GLN A 394 5.19 7.36 7.69
N ARG A 395 5.32 8.19 8.72
CA ARG A 395 4.39 9.31 8.94
C ARG A 395 4.91 10.50 8.15
N ILE A 396 4.02 11.19 7.47
CA ILE A 396 4.32 12.44 6.78
C ILE A 396 3.49 13.57 7.39
N THR A 397 4.13 14.70 7.63
CA THR A 397 3.48 15.94 8.06
C THR A 397 4.05 17.11 7.29
N PHE A 398 3.21 18.00 6.76
CA PHE A 398 3.68 19.20 6.08
C PHE A 398 2.67 20.34 6.17
N MET A 399 3.19 21.56 6.02
CA MET A 399 2.39 22.76 5.86
C MET A 399 2.41 23.18 4.40
N LYS A 400 1.24 23.40 3.82
CA LYS A 400 1.06 24.10 2.54
C LYS A 400 0.86 25.59 2.82
N HIS A 401 1.60 26.42 2.09
CA HIS A 401 1.65 27.86 2.24
C HIS A 401 1.89 28.53 0.87
N PHE A 402 1.51 29.80 0.72
CA PHE A 402 1.58 30.50 -0.56
C PHE A 402 2.64 31.61 -0.56
N MET A 403 3.07 32.06 0.62
CA MET A 403 4.15 33.04 0.72
C MET A 403 5.53 32.40 0.55
N GLU A 404 6.46 33.12 -0.07
CA GLU A 404 7.85 32.70 -0.23
C GLU A 404 8.68 32.86 1.05
N ASP A 405 8.35 33.84 1.90
CA ASP A 405 9.06 34.14 3.14
C ASP A 405 8.26 33.72 4.38
N PHE A 406 8.96 33.16 5.37
CA PHE A 406 8.41 32.77 6.66
C PHE A 406 8.31 33.92 7.66
N ASP A 407 8.78 35.12 7.29
CA ASP A 407 8.78 36.28 8.19
C ASP A 407 7.36 36.91 8.33
N GLU A 408 6.43 36.64 7.41
CA GLU A 408 5.02 37.09 7.45
C GLU A 408 4.00 35.93 7.55
N ILE A 409 4.46 34.75 7.98
CA ILE A 409 3.73 33.48 7.93
C ILE A 409 2.36 33.46 8.65
N GLU A 410 2.17 34.36 9.63
CA GLU A 410 0.91 34.49 10.38
C GLU A 410 -0.23 35.08 9.53
N GLN A 411 0.11 35.77 8.43
CA GLN A 411 -0.86 36.34 7.51
C GLN A 411 -1.22 35.39 6.36
N ASP A 412 -0.59 34.21 6.29
CA ASP A 412 -0.79 33.23 5.21
C ASP A 412 -1.98 32.29 5.48
N ASN A 413 -2.60 31.82 4.40
CA ASN A 413 -3.62 30.78 4.44
C ASN A 413 -2.96 29.41 4.57
N LEU A 414 -2.67 29.04 5.82
CA LEU A 414 -1.92 27.83 6.16
C LEU A 414 -2.83 26.60 6.21
N TRP A 415 -2.44 25.57 5.46
CA TRP A 415 -3.12 24.27 5.44
C TRP A 415 -2.17 23.18 5.91
N ALA A 416 -2.56 22.51 6.99
CA ALA A 416 -1.76 21.45 7.59
C ALA A 416 -2.17 20.09 7.04
N TYR A 417 -1.20 19.22 6.80
CA TYR A 417 -1.39 17.88 6.29
C TYR A 417 -0.69 16.88 7.21
N GLU A 418 -1.37 15.78 7.52
CA GLU A 418 -0.81 14.61 8.21
C GLU A 418 -1.31 13.33 7.53
N GLY A 419 -0.41 12.39 7.31
CA GLY A 419 -0.76 11.12 6.67
C GLY A 419 0.29 10.06 6.85
N ILE A 420 0.06 8.93 6.17
CA ILE A 420 1.00 7.83 6.07
C ILE A 420 1.55 7.74 4.65
N VAL A 421 2.84 7.52 4.55
CA VAL A 421 3.45 6.99 3.34
C VAL A 421 3.32 5.48 3.41
N LEU A 422 2.62 4.89 2.43
CA LEU A 422 2.49 3.45 2.34
C LEU A 422 3.85 2.80 2.03
N PRO A 423 4.10 1.57 2.54
CA PRO A 423 5.34 0.87 2.28
C PRO A 423 5.71 0.83 0.80
N GLY A 424 6.93 1.26 0.52
CA GLY A 424 7.45 1.35 -0.85
C GLY A 424 7.33 2.73 -1.49
N ASP A 425 6.80 3.73 -0.77
CA ASP A 425 6.95 5.17 -1.04
C ASP A 425 6.27 5.67 -2.31
N ARG A 426 5.19 5.01 -2.74
CA ARG A 426 4.49 5.34 -3.99
C ARG A 426 3.11 5.96 -3.79
N MET A 427 2.59 5.95 -2.56
CA MET A 427 1.26 6.44 -2.24
C MET A 427 1.23 6.99 -0.82
N ILE A 428 0.53 8.10 -0.65
CA ILE A 428 0.30 8.79 0.62
C ILE A 428 -1.20 8.95 0.80
N LEU A 429 -1.69 8.60 2.00
CA LEU A 429 -3.08 8.80 2.41
C LEU A 429 -3.09 9.58 3.72
N GLY A 430 -4.00 10.54 3.86
CA GLY A 430 -4.04 11.33 5.07
C GLY A 430 -5.18 12.33 5.12
N ARG A 431 -5.08 13.22 6.11
CA ARG A 431 -6.03 14.30 6.38
C ARG A 431 -5.34 15.65 6.28
N TRP A 432 -6.02 16.60 5.66
CA TRP A 432 -5.67 18.01 5.72
C TRP A 432 -6.61 18.74 6.68
N TRP A 433 -6.18 19.85 7.26
CA TRP A 433 -7.05 20.76 8.03
C TRP A 433 -6.61 22.22 7.91
N TYR A 434 -7.57 23.11 8.12
CA TYR A 434 -7.28 24.54 8.20
C TYR A 434 -6.49 24.85 9.47
N ALA A 435 -5.28 25.38 9.30
CA ALA A 435 -4.35 25.58 10.39
C ALA A 435 -4.55 26.97 11.00
N SER A 436 -5.64 27.17 11.73
CA SER A 436 -5.88 28.40 12.48
C SER A 436 -4.97 28.51 13.72
N GLU A 437 -4.88 29.71 14.31
CA GLU A 437 -4.15 29.94 15.57
C GLU A 437 -4.67 29.06 16.72
N HIS A 438 -5.97 28.74 16.72
CA HIS A 438 -6.61 27.84 17.66
C HIS A 438 -7.36 26.75 16.91
N VAL A 439 -6.72 25.58 16.76
CA VAL A 439 -7.35 24.40 16.18
C VAL A 439 -8.19 23.71 17.24
N ASP A 440 -9.51 23.92 17.20
CA ASP A 440 -10.45 23.09 17.95
C ASP A 440 -10.55 21.73 17.26
N SER A 441 -9.77 20.75 17.70
CA SER A 441 -9.77 19.38 17.16
C SER A 441 -11.11 18.64 17.29
N THR A 442 -12.09 19.19 18.01
CA THR A 442 -13.46 18.66 18.07
C THR A 442 -14.37 19.19 16.96
N ARG A 443 -13.96 20.29 16.31
CA ARG A 443 -14.71 21.00 15.27
C ARG A 443 -13.82 21.46 14.12
N ASP A 444 -12.68 20.82 13.95
CA ASP A 444 -11.69 21.17 12.96
C ASP A 444 -12.27 21.01 11.56
N TYR A 445 -11.98 22.00 10.71
CA TYR A 445 -12.31 21.97 9.30
C TYR A 445 -11.25 21.13 8.59
N ASN A 446 -11.63 19.92 8.22
CA ASN A 446 -10.71 18.90 7.73
C ASN A 446 -11.33 18.10 6.58
N GLY A 447 -10.47 17.39 5.85
CA GLY A 447 -10.88 16.46 4.81
C GLY A 447 -9.76 15.49 4.43
N PRO A 448 -10.05 14.46 3.62
CA PRO A 448 -9.06 13.49 3.19
C PRO A 448 -8.20 14.03 2.05
N PHE A 449 -7.00 13.48 1.89
CA PHE A 449 -6.16 13.64 0.71
C PHE A 449 -5.47 12.33 0.31
N ILE A 450 -5.13 12.23 -0.97
CA ILE A 450 -4.29 11.18 -1.54
C ILE A 450 -3.23 11.81 -2.42
N LEU A 451 -1.99 11.38 -2.29
CA LEU A 451 -0.91 11.69 -3.23
C LEU A 451 -0.32 10.37 -3.74
N TRP A 452 0.10 10.32 -5.00
CA TRP A 452 0.82 9.20 -5.56
C TRP A 452 2.02 9.69 -6.36
N ALA A 453 3.12 8.95 -6.24
CA ALA A 453 4.33 9.29 -6.97
C ALA A 453 4.10 9.01 -8.46
N VAL A 454 4.74 9.79 -9.33
CA VAL A 454 4.66 9.63 -10.79
C VAL A 454 6.06 9.61 -11.38
N ASP A 455 6.16 9.14 -12.62
CA ASP A 455 7.40 9.26 -13.38
C ASP A 455 7.49 10.69 -13.96
N PRO A 456 8.70 11.24 -14.19
CA PRO A 456 8.85 12.53 -14.85
C PRO A 456 8.16 12.51 -16.23
N GLU A 457 7.51 13.60 -16.58
CA GLU A 457 6.89 13.73 -17.91
C GLU A 457 7.98 13.73 -19.00
N SER A 458 7.68 13.10 -20.13
CA SER A 458 8.62 12.95 -21.25
C SER A 458 9.01 14.31 -21.82
N GLY A 459 10.31 14.63 -21.84
CA GLY A 459 10.84 15.93 -22.30
C GLY A 459 11.09 16.94 -21.18
N SER A 460 10.93 16.55 -19.92
CA SER A 460 11.42 17.32 -18.77
C SER A 460 12.95 17.20 -18.64
N GLU A 461 13.61 18.20 -18.05
CA GLU A 461 15.06 18.18 -17.79
C GLU A 461 15.50 16.94 -16.98
N ASP A 462 14.61 16.44 -16.11
CA ASP A 462 14.84 15.21 -15.33
C ASP A 462 14.73 13.94 -16.18
N SER A 463 13.88 13.94 -17.22
CA SER A 463 13.79 12.82 -18.17
C SER A 463 15.01 12.74 -19.10
N GLU A 464 15.62 13.88 -19.43
CA GLU A 464 16.85 13.94 -20.22
C GLU A 464 18.05 13.39 -19.43
N LYS A 465 18.18 13.80 -18.15
CA LYS A 465 19.21 13.24 -17.25
C LYS A 465 19.07 11.74 -17.00
N ALA A 466 17.84 11.26 -16.81
CA ALA A 466 17.60 9.83 -16.61
C ALA A 466 17.94 8.98 -17.85
N ASN A 467 17.76 9.54 -19.06
CA ASN A 467 18.15 8.87 -20.31
C ASN A 467 19.67 8.87 -20.52
N ASP A 468 20.36 9.94 -20.14
CA ASP A 468 21.82 10.03 -20.22
C ASP A 468 22.50 9.04 -19.25
N ASP A 469 22.01 8.95 -18.00
CA ASP A 469 22.52 7.99 -17.01
C ASP A 469 22.27 6.52 -17.42
N ALA A 470 21.20 6.24 -18.16
CA ALA A 470 20.89 4.92 -18.68
C ALA A 470 21.67 4.54 -19.96
N ALA A 471 22.31 5.51 -20.62
CA ALA A 471 23.13 5.28 -21.81
C ALA A 471 24.61 4.98 -21.48
N ASP A 472 25.03 5.25 -20.24
CA ASP A 472 26.40 5.09 -19.74
C ASP A 472 26.63 3.83 -18.86
N GLU A 473 25.61 2.98 -18.66
CA GLU A 473 25.71 1.60 -18.10
C GLU A 473 25.64 0.53 -19.20
#